data_AF-A0A7S0LLB8-F1
#
_entry.id   AF-A0A7S0LLB8-F1
#
_cell.length_a   1.000
_cell.length_b   1.000
_cell.length_c   1.000
_cell.angle_alpha   90.00
_cell.angle_beta   90.00
_cell.angle_gamma   90.00
#
_symmetry.space_group_name_H-M   'P 1'
#
loop_
_entity.id
_entity.type
_entity.pdbx_description
1 polymer ?
#
loop_
_entity_poly.entity_id
_entity_poly.type
_entity_poly.pdbx_seq_one_letter_code
_entity_poly.pdbx_strand_id
1 'polypeptide(L)'
;NKGTAPPELDPHARDCAIMCLSVLDPAKMTIATHDIRRQQALTVGHPTDNAGLVKAQLIAEFDLNKTIFKGIGSPVARLYQRTKLDHDYTWDEAARTQIEKAYAKVPQHVSAGEPLLKFMATECDFAIEHADGNFMDHLNFCQDYAAIHYREASPTVQLLHSILGVGSNIFPMSKDKLPTLTSLLTPAEFTQIEAFPTLLRLLLSRQLMDLAMQNEARLDSLQSGHMFR
;
A
#
# COMPACT_ATOMS: atom_id res chain seq x y z
N ASN A 1 10.91 45.65 -26.98
CA ASN A 1 11.30 44.24 -27.20
C ASN A 1 10.52 43.37 -26.22
N LYS A 2 10.02 42.26 -26.72
CA LYS A 2 8.85 41.50 -26.27
C LYS A 2 8.94 40.98 -24.83
N GLY A 3 7.82 41.11 -24.10
CA GLY A 3 7.57 40.38 -22.87
C GLY A 3 7.35 38.89 -23.19
N THR A 4 8.02 38.04 -22.43
CA THR A 4 7.80 36.60 -22.42
C THR A 4 7.00 36.27 -21.18
N ALA A 5 5.74 35.91 -21.37
CA ALA A 5 4.93 35.27 -20.35
C ALA A 5 5.62 33.96 -19.89
N PRO A 6 5.47 33.55 -18.62
CA PRO A 6 5.90 32.22 -18.19
C PRO A 6 5.17 31.16 -19.02
N PRO A 7 5.81 30.01 -19.30
CA PRO A 7 5.17 28.94 -20.07
C PRO A 7 3.90 28.49 -19.34
N GLU A 8 2.80 28.50 -20.07
CA GLU A 8 1.53 27.90 -19.65
C GLU A 8 1.80 26.42 -19.35
N LEU A 9 1.73 26.07 -18.06
CA LEU A 9 1.76 24.68 -17.62
C LEU A 9 0.54 23.96 -18.19
N ASP A 10 0.80 22.87 -18.90
CA ASP A 10 -0.21 21.95 -19.41
C ASP A 10 -1.24 21.62 -18.31
N PRO A 11 -2.55 21.86 -18.51
CA PRO A 11 -3.58 21.55 -17.54
C PRO A 11 -3.68 20.05 -17.21
N HIS A 12 -3.11 19.15 -18.02
CA HIS A 12 -3.01 17.71 -17.72
C HIS A 12 -1.75 17.32 -16.92
N ALA A 13 -0.77 18.21 -16.77
CA ALA A 13 0.41 17.97 -15.94
C ALA A 13 0.16 18.23 -14.44
N ARG A 14 -1.06 18.62 -14.05
CA ARG A 14 -1.43 18.93 -12.66
C ARG A 14 -1.81 17.71 -11.81
N ASP A 15 -2.03 16.54 -12.40
CA ASP A 15 -2.55 15.39 -11.65
C ASP A 15 -1.47 14.38 -11.20
N CYS A 16 -0.18 14.64 -11.47
CA CYS A 16 0.90 13.69 -11.14
C CYS A 16 2.00 14.20 -10.18
N ALA A 17 1.88 15.39 -9.60
CA ALA A 17 2.86 15.84 -8.63
C ALA A 17 2.23 16.67 -7.52
N ILE A 18 2.61 16.35 -6.28
CA ILE A 18 2.26 17.02 -5.02
C ILE A 18 0.93 16.54 -4.39
N MET A 19 0.95 15.34 -3.79
CA MET A 19 -0.02 15.01 -2.74
C MET A 19 0.51 15.50 -1.40
N CYS A 20 0.03 16.68 -1.00
CA CYS A 20 0.29 17.30 0.30
C CYS A 20 -0.22 16.45 1.48
N LEU A 21 0.53 16.53 2.59
CA LEU A 21 0.19 16.14 3.96
C LEU A 21 -1.33 16.11 4.25
N SER A 22 -1.94 14.93 4.21
CA SER A 22 -3.24 14.70 4.81
C SER A 22 -3.04 14.08 6.20
N VAL A 23 -3.29 14.90 7.22
CA VAL A 23 -3.84 14.42 8.49
C VAL A 23 -5.01 13.49 8.15
N LEU A 24 -5.09 12.33 8.81
CA LEU A 24 -6.24 11.44 8.65
C LEU A 24 -7.52 12.21 8.97
N ASP A 25 -8.29 12.51 7.93
CA ASP A 25 -9.61 13.07 8.06
C ASP A 25 -10.61 11.92 7.88
N PRO A 26 -11.37 11.55 8.92
CA PRO A 26 -12.41 10.52 8.82
C PRO A 26 -13.41 10.81 7.67
N ALA A 27 -13.64 12.08 7.34
CA ALA A 27 -14.51 12.49 6.23
C ALA A 27 -13.85 12.37 4.85
N LYS A 28 -12.52 12.19 4.78
CA LYS A 28 -11.75 11.90 3.56
C LYS A 28 -11.47 10.41 3.36
N MET A 29 -12.14 9.55 4.12
CA MET A 29 -12.32 8.14 3.74
C MET A 29 -13.30 8.00 2.56
N THR A 30 -13.12 8.86 1.57
CA THR A 30 -13.79 8.82 0.29
C THR A 30 -13.17 7.72 -0.57
N ILE A 31 -13.99 7.18 -1.47
CA ILE A 31 -13.63 6.17 -2.48
C ILE A 31 -12.26 6.50 -3.06
N ALA A 32 -11.27 5.62 -2.83
CA ALA A 32 -9.94 5.82 -3.39
C ALA A 32 -10.02 5.87 -4.91
N THR A 33 -9.44 6.92 -5.50
CA THR A 33 -9.23 6.94 -6.95
C THR A 33 -7.97 6.15 -7.22
N HIS A 34 -8.16 4.91 -7.68
CA HIS A 34 -7.04 4.01 -7.98
C HIS A 34 -6.31 4.47 -9.24
N ASP A 35 -4.98 4.57 -9.16
CA ASP A 35 -4.14 4.76 -10.35
C ASP A 35 -4.27 3.57 -11.31
N ILE A 36 -3.81 3.73 -12.55
CA ILE A 36 -3.98 2.71 -13.59
C ILE A 36 -3.34 1.35 -13.23
N ARG A 37 -2.26 1.34 -12.43
CA ARG A 37 -1.60 0.11 -11.96
C ARG A 37 -2.51 -0.63 -10.99
N ARG A 38 -3.09 0.09 -10.03
CA ARG A 38 -4.03 -0.45 -9.05
C ARG A 38 -5.31 -0.91 -9.73
N GLN A 39 -5.83 -0.16 -10.70
CA GLN A 39 -6.99 -0.58 -11.49
C GLN A 39 -6.72 -1.91 -12.22
N GLN A 40 -5.55 -2.06 -12.84
CA GLN A 40 -5.16 -3.32 -13.48
C GLN A 40 -5.08 -4.45 -12.45
N ALA A 41 -4.39 -4.24 -11.32
CA ALA A 41 -4.24 -5.24 -10.27
C ALA A 41 -5.59 -5.69 -9.70
N LEU A 42 -6.51 -4.76 -9.44
CA LEU A 42 -7.88 -5.05 -8.97
C LEU A 42 -8.68 -5.84 -10.02
N THR A 43 -8.42 -5.61 -11.30
CA THR A 43 -9.07 -6.33 -12.40
C THR A 43 -8.55 -7.76 -12.54
N VAL A 44 -7.23 -7.96 -12.53
CA VAL A 44 -6.62 -9.25 -12.90
C VAL A 44 -6.32 -10.17 -11.72
N GLY A 45 -6.07 -9.63 -10.52
CA GLY A 45 -5.77 -10.44 -9.32
C GLY A 45 -4.42 -11.15 -9.32
N HIS A 46 -3.51 -10.82 -10.24
CA HIS A 46 -2.17 -11.38 -10.30
C HIS A 46 -1.16 -10.41 -10.91
N PRO A 47 0.16 -10.63 -10.74
CA PRO A 47 1.19 -9.84 -11.43
C PRO A 47 0.98 -9.90 -12.95
N THR A 48 1.03 -8.74 -13.60
CA THR A 48 0.94 -8.61 -15.06
C THR A 48 2.22 -8.01 -15.60
N ASP A 49 2.77 -8.63 -16.64
CA ASP A 49 3.87 -8.03 -17.39
C ASP A 49 3.32 -6.97 -18.34
N ASN A 50 3.82 -5.74 -18.19
CA ASN A 50 3.45 -4.60 -19.01
C ASN A 50 4.61 -4.11 -19.87
N ALA A 51 5.61 -4.97 -20.14
CA ALA A 51 6.71 -4.66 -21.04
C ALA A 51 6.21 -4.16 -22.40
N GLY A 52 6.73 -3.02 -22.84
CA GLY A 52 6.33 -2.37 -24.09
C GLY A 52 5.04 -1.53 -24.00
N LEU A 53 4.24 -1.68 -22.93
CA LEU A 53 3.02 -0.91 -22.70
C LEU A 53 3.20 0.26 -21.72
N VAL A 54 4.31 0.26 -20.97
CA VAL A 54 4.62 1.29 -19.99
C VAL A 54 6.03 1.80 -20.20
N LYS A 55 6.19 3.12 -20.20
CA LYS A 55 7.48 3.81 -20.19
C LYS A 55 7.68 4.43 -18.82
N ALA A 56 8.69 3.94 -18.10
CA ALA A 56 9.12 4.54 -16.86
C ALA A 56 10.22 5.58 -17.15
N GLN A 57 10.06 6.80 -16.64
CA GLN A 57 11.03 7.89 -16.81
C GLN A 57 11.41 8.46 -15.46
N LEU A 58 12.67 8.88 -15.31
CA LEU A 58 13.13 9.44 -14.05
C LEU A 58 12.54 10.84 -13.82
N ILE A 59 12.06 11.10 -12.61
CA ILE A 59 11.59 12.41 -12.19
C ILE A 59 12.82 13.31 -12.01
N ALA A 60 12.95 14.33 -12.87
CA ALA A 60 14.15 15.17 -12.96
C ALA A 60 14.56 15.83 -11.64
N GLU A 61 13.58 16.22 -10.81
CA GLU A 61 13.80 16.90 -9.52
C GLU A 61 13.35 16.07 -8.32
N PHE A 62 13.50 14.74 -8.38
CA PHE A 62 13.14 13.87 -7.25
C PHE A 62 14.01 14.16 -6.01
N ASP A 63 13.36 14.63 -4.94
CA ASP A 63 14.00 14.94 -3.66
C ASP A 63 13.64 13.89 -2.61
N LEU A 64 14.57 12.98 -2.34
CA LEU A 64 14.42 11.93 -1.33
C LEU A 64 14.14 12.52 0.08
N ASN A 65 14.53 13.75 0.38
CA ASN A 65 14.27 14.40 1.67
C ASN A 65 12.81 14.78 1.87
N LYS A 66 12.04 14.88 0.78
CA LYS A 66 10.59 15.06 0.84
C LYS A 66 9.86 13.76 1.12
N THR A 67 10.56 12.62 1.20
CA THR A 67 9.99 11.29 1.41
C THR A 67 10.26 10.74 2.81
N ILE A 68 9.67 9.58 3.14
CA ILE A 68 9.89 8.85 4.41
C ILE A 68 11.34 8.44 4.60
N PHE A 69 12.11 8.42 3.52
CA PHE A 69 13.51 8.03 3.50
C PHE A 69 14.47 9.19 3.80
N LYS A 70 13.97 10.37 4.22
CA LYS A 70 14.79 11.51 4.61
C LYS A 70 15.86 11.16 5.65
N GLY A 71 15.53 10.24 6.57
CA GLY A 71 16.42 9.77 7.64
C GLY A 71 17.55 8.84 7.19
N ILE A 72 17.57 8.41 5.92
CA ILE A 72 18.69 7.60 5.40
C ILE A 72 19.92 8.49 5.28
N GLY A 73 20.88 8.30 6.19
CA GLY A 73 22.14 9.04 6.20
C GLY A 73 23.20 8.51 5.23
N SER A 74 23.13 7.23 4.83
CA SER A 74 24.12 6.61 3.93
C SER A 74 23.90 7.04 2.47
N PRO A 75 24.87 7.69 1.80
CA PRO A 75 24.74 8.11 0.40
C PRO A 75 24.43 6.96 -0.56
N VAL A 76 25.00 5.78 -0.32
CA VAL A 76 24.77 4.57 -1.14
C VAL A 76 23.33 4.07 -0.97
N ALA A 77 22.83 4.01 0.27
CA ALA A 77 21.45 3.61 0.53
C ALA A 77 20.44 4.62 -0.03
N ARG A 78 20.78 5.92 0.01
CA ARG A 78 19.99 6.98 -0.63
C ARG A 78 19.95 6.83 -2.15
N LEU A 79 21.10 6.54 -2.78
CA LEU A 79 21.16 6.31 -4.22
C LEU A 79 20.30 5.10 -4.61
N TYR A 80 20.44 3.98 -3.89
CA TYR A 80 19.62 2.80 -4.11
C TYR A 80 18.12 3.11 -3.96
N GLN A 81 17.71 3.83 -2.91
CA GLN A 81 16.30 4.21 -2.75
C GLN A 81 15.79 5.14 -3.84
N ARG A 82 16.62 6.06 -4.34
CA ARG A 82 16.23 6.90 -5.48
C ARG A 82 15.85 6.03 -6.67
N THR A 83 16.67 5.05 -7.05
CA THR A 83 16.38 4.14 -8.18
C THR A 83 15.08 3.34 -8.08
N LYS A 84 14.40 3.35 -6.92
CA LYS A 84 13.11 2.67 -6.72
C LYS A 84 11.92 3.62 -6.75
N LEU A 85 12.14 4.90 -6.53
CA LEU A 85 11.09 5.88 -6.23
C LEU A 85 11.00 6.99 -7.29
N ASP A 86 12.10 7.28 -7.96
CA ASP A 86 12.23 8.43 -8.85
C ASP A 86 11.61 8.21 -10.23
N HIS A 87 10.49 7.48 -10.35
CA HIS A 87 9.91 7.11 -11.64
C HIS A 87 8.50 7.68 -11.84
N ASP A 88 8.28 8.33 -12.97
CA ASP A 88 6.96 8.58 -13.55
C ASP A 88 6.66 7.52 -14.62
N TYR A 89 5.39 7.15 -14.77
CA TYR A 89 4.95 6.05 -15.63
C TYR A 89 3.96 6.55 -16.69
N THR A 90 4.40 6.58 -17.94
CA THR A 90 3.52 6.86 -19.09
C THR A 90 3.02 5.54 -19.68
N TRP A 91 1.71 5.39 -19.78
CA TRP A 91 1.06 4.19 -20.34
C TRP A 91 0.74 4.37 -21.81
N ASP A 92 0.78 3.28 -22.56
CA ASP A 92 0.16 3.19 -23.88
C ASP A 92 -1.36 3.46 -23.76
N GLU A 93 -1.88 4.29 -24.66
CA GLU A 93 -3.27 4.76 -24.57
C GLU A 93 -4.29 3.65 -24.78
N ALA A 94 -3.99 2.68 -25.65
CA ALA A 94 -4.87 1.54 -25.87
C ALA A 94 -4.87 0.60 -24.66
N ALA A 95 -3.71 0.33 -24.07
CA ALA A 95 -3.58 -0.43 -22.83
C ALA A 95 -4.34 0.23 -21.67
N ARG A 96 -4.14 1.55 -21.48
CA ARG A 96 -4.86 2.35 -20.48
C ARG A 96 -6.36 2.23 -20.64
N THR A 97 -6.88 2.48 -21.84
CA THR A 97 -8.32 2.41 -22.14
C THR A 97 -8.89 1.02 -21.85
N GLN A 98 -8.15 -0.04 -22.17
CA GLN A 98 -8.57 -1.41 -21.90
C GLN A 98 -8.65 -1.69 -20.40
N ILE A 99 -7.66 -1.23 -19.63
CA ILE A 99 -7.63 -1.37 -18.17
C ILE A 99 -8.81 -0.63 -17.55
N GLU A 100 -9.03 0.65 -17.90
CA GLU A 100 -10.13 1.46 -17.37
C GLU A 100 -11.49 0.82 -17.68
N LYS A 101 -11.67 0.31 -18.90
CA LYS A 101 -12.90 -0.40 -19.30
C LYS A 101 -13.12 -1.69 -18.51
N ALA A 102 -12.05 -2.42 -18.18
CA ALA A 102 -12.14 -3.64 -17.40
C ALA A 102 -12.39 -3.32 -15.92
N TYR A 103 -11.71 -2.31 -15.40
CA TYR A 103 -11.86 -1.81 -14.04
C TYR A 103 -13.27 -1.27 -13.76
N ALA A 104 -13.95 -0.69 -14.76
CA ALA A 104 -15.36 -0.28 -14.64
C ALA A 104 -16.34 -1.43 -14.32
N LYS A 105 -15.90 -2.70 -14.42
CA LYS A 105 -16.68 -3.89 -14.06
C LYS A 105 -16.31 -4.45 -12.68
N VAL A 106 -15.27 -3.93 -12.06
CA VAL A 106 -14.85 -4.35 -10.72
C VAL A 106 -15.92 -3.92 -9.71
N PRO A 107 -16.30 -4.79 -8.75
CA PRO A 107 -17.26 -4.43 -7.71
C PRO A 107 -16.86 -3.15 -6.97
N GLN A 108 -17.86 -2.43 -6.47
CA GLN A 108 -17.66 -1.17 -5.79
C GLN A 108 -16.79 -1.31 -4.53
N HIS A 109 -16.05 -0.25 -4.23
CA HIS A 109 -15.18 -0.09 -3.08
C HIS A 109 -15.79 -0.59 -1.77
N VAL A 110 -15.02 -1.36 -1.00
CA VAL A 110 -15.40 -1.83 0.34
C VAL A 110 -14.78 -0.89 1.37
N SER A 111 -15.61 -0.06 1.98
CA SER A 111 -15.18 0.79 3.10
C SER A 111 -15.11 -0.02 4.38
N ALA A 112 -14.07 0.17 5.18
CA ALA A 112 -14.08 -0.33 6.54
C ALA A 112 -15.19 0.38 7.36
N GLY A 113 -15.75 -0.32 8.35
CA GLY A 113 -16.85 0.22 9.13
C GLY A 113 -16.47 1.54 9.82
N GLU A 114 -17.38 2.53 9.81
CA GLU A 114 -17.18 3.86 10.39
C GLU A 114 -16.50 3.85 11.78
N PRO A 115 -16.83 2.93 12.72
CA PRO A 115 -16.15 2.85 14.00
C PRO A 115 -14.64 2.56 13.91
N LEU A 116 -14.23 1.65 13.01
CA LEU A 116 -12.82 1.31 12.80
C LEU A 116 -12.08 2.48 12.15
N LEU A 117 -12.71 3.14 11.18
CA LEU A 117 -12.16 4.30 10.51
C LEU A 117 -11.91 5.45 11.47
N LYS A 118 -12.88 5.71 12.34
CA LYS A 118 -12.76 6.70 13.40
C LYS A 118 -11.63 6.34 14.36
N PHE A 119 -11.55 5.08 14.79
CA PHE A 119 -10.46 4.61 15.64
C PHE A 119 -9.09 4.84 14.98
N MET A 120 -8.93 4.48 13.70
CA MET A 120 -7.69 4.73 12.96
C MET A 120 -7.37 6.23 12.95
N ALA A 121 -8.33 7.08 12.59
CA ALA A 121 -8.09 8.52 12.49
C ALA A 121 -7.76 9.20 13.82
N THR A 122 -8.35 8.77 14.94
CA THR A 122 -8.21 9.45 16.23
C THR A 122 -7.20 8.80 17.16
N GLU A 123 -7.03 7.49 17.07
CA GLU A 123 -6.24 6.72 18.04
C GLU A 123 -4.88 6.27 17.51
N CYS A 124 -4.65 6.32 16.19
CA CYS A 124 -3.41 5.88 15.58
C CYS A 124 -2.56 7.07 15.10
N ASP A 125 -1.26 7.01 15.39
CA ASP A 125 -0.27 8.03 15.01
C ASP A 125 0.40 7.68 13.68
N PHE A 126 -0.28 7.99 12.59
CA PHE A 126 0.24 7.82 11.24
C PHE A 126 1.19 8.93 10.79
N ALA A 127 1.41 9.96 11.61
CA ALA A 127 2.41 11.00 11.31
C ALA A 127 3.84 10.43 11.27
N ILE A 128 4.03 9.24 11.85
CA ILE A 128 5.27 8.46 11.82
C ILE A 128 5.51 7.83 10.42
N GLU A 129 4.49 7.70 9.56
CA GLU A 129 4.56 6.78 8.42
C GLU A 129 4.63 7.40 7.01
N HIS A 130 4.39 8.71 6.78
CA HIS A 130 4.26 9.19 5.37
C HIS A 130 4.89 10.53 4.99
N ALA A 131 5.45 10.51 3.78
CA ALA A 131 5.84 11.68 3.00
C ALA A 131 5.85 11.41 1.47
N ASP A 132 5.05 10.46 0.95
CA ASP A 132 4.71 10.42 -0.48
C ASP A 132 3.45 9.60 -0.74
N GLY A 133 2.49 10.19 -1.45
CA GLY A 133 1.17 9.62 -1.76
C GLY A 133 0.18 9.62 -0.58
N ASN A 134 -1.11 9.53 -0.88
CA ASN A 134 -2.14 9.34 0.13
C ASN A 134 -2.08 7.90 0.65
N PHE A 135 -1.56 7.70 1.87
CA PHE A 135 -1.55 6.40 2.56
C PHE A 135 -2.91 5.71 2.54
N MET A 136 -3.98 6.51 2.63
CA MET A 136 -5.34 6.00 2.55
C MET A 136 -5.64 5.33 1.21
N ASP A 137 -5.08 5.79 0.09
CA ASP A 137 -5.29 5.13 -1.19
C ASP A 137 -4.61 3.76 -1.22
N HIS A 138 -3.47 3.61 -0.53
CA HIS A 138 -2.82 2.30 -0.37
C HIS A 138 -3.66 1.35 0.50
N LEU A 139 -4.13 1.84 1.64
CA LEU A 139 -5.00 1.10 2.55
C LEU A 139 -6.28 0.64 1.85
N ASN A 140 -6.96 1.56 1.15
CA ASN A 140 -8.17 1.28 0.37
C ASN A 140 -7.89 0.28 -0.75
N PHE A 141 -6.78 0.42 -1.48
CA PHE A 141 -6.39 -0.55 -2.51
C PHE A 141 -6.24 -1.96 -1.95
N CYS A 142 -5.54 -2.09 -0.83
CA CYS A 142 -5.30 -3.37 -0.19
C CYS A 142 -6.60 -4.00 0.33
N GLN A 143 -7.51 -3.20 0.87
CA GLN A 143 -8.84 -3.65 1.28
C GLN A 143 -9.68 -4.10 0.07
N ASP A 144 -9.77 -3.29 -0.98
CA ASP A 144 -10.51 -3.64 -2.20
C ASP A 144 -9.97 -4.91 -2.85
N TYR A 145 -8.64 -5.03 -2.94
CA TYR A 145 -7.99 -6.21 -3.50
C TYR A 145 -8.39 -7.47 -2.72
N ALA A 146 -8.39 -7.40 -1.39
CA ALA A 146 -8.82 -8.52 -0.56
C ALA A 146 -10.30 -8.86 -0.74
N ALA A 147 -11.17 -7.86 -0.81
CA ALA A 147 -12.59 -8.08 -1.06
C ALA A 147 -12.87 -8.76 -2.40
N ILE A 148 -12.11 -8.43 -3.44
CA ILE A 148 -12.32 -8.95 -4.78
C ILE A 148 -11.74 -10.37 -4.92
N HIS A 149 -10.50 -10.58 -4.48
CA HIS A 149 -9.69 -11.75 -4.80
C HIS A 149 -9.54 -12.76 -3.65
N TYR A 150 -9.85 -12.37 -2.41
CA TYR A 150 -9.79 -13.24 -1.22
C TYR A 150 -11.14 -13.29 -0.51
N ARG A 151 -12.19 -13.71 -1.22
CA ARG A 151 -13.59 -13.65 -0.75
C ARG A 151 -13.89 -14.44 0.54
N GLU A 152 -13.05 -15.41 0.87
CA GLU A 152 -13.17 -16.21 2.10
C GLU A 152 -12.48 -15.54 3.30
N ALA A 153 -11.66 -14.51 3.06
CA ALA A 153 -10.95 -13.76 4.08
C ALA A 153 -11.62 -12.40 4.33
N SER A 154 -11.41 -11.84 5.52
CA SER A 154 -11.89 -10.49 5.80
C SER A 154 -10.97 -9.43 5.17
N PRO A 155 -11.52 -8.50 4.37
CA PRO A 155 -10.77 -7.35 3.83
C PRO A 155 -10.21 -6.44 4.92
N THR A 156 -10.83 -6.41 6.10
CA THR A 156 -10.38 -5.64 7.27
C THR A 156 -9.01 -6.10 7.74
N VAL A 157 -8.71 -7.39 7.63
CA VAL A 157 -7.38 -7.93 7.99
C VAL A 157 -6.32 -7.32 7.08
N GLN A 158 -6.57 -7.31 5.77
CA GLN A 158 -5.62 -6.77 4.80
C GLN A 158 -5.45 -5.25 4.95
N LEU A 159 -6.53 -4.52 5.26
CA LEU A 159 -6.47 -3.10 5.61
C LEU A 159 -5.48 -2.86 6.77
N LEU A 160 -5.65 -3.59 7.87
CA LEU A 160 -4.85 -3.39 9.08
C LEU A 160 -3.43 -3.96 8.96
N HIS A 161 -3.21 -5.02 8.18
CA HIS A 161 -1.87 -5.51 7.84
C HIS A 161 -1.09 -4.50 6.99
N SER A 162 -1.77 -3.73 6.15
CA SER A 162 -1.14 -2.72 5.30
C SER A 162 -0.63 -1.51 6.09
N ILE A 163 -1.14 -1.30 7.30
CA ILE A 163 -0.55 -0.38 8.29
C ILE A 163 0.74 -1.00 8.85
N LEU A 164 0.64 -2.26 9.31
CA LEU A 164 1.74 -2.98 9.92
C LEU A 164 2.90 -3.32 8.95
N GLY A 165 2.67 -3.30 7.64
CA GLY A 165 3.67 -3.66 6.63
C GLY A 165 4.63 -2.54 6.25
N VAL A 166 4.43 -1.30 6.74
CA VAL A 166 5.21 -0.13 6.33
C VAL A 166 6.28 0.19 7.37
N GLY A 167 7.55 -0.10 7.03
CA GLY A 167 8.76 0.47 7.65
C GLY A 167 9.10 0.06 9.10
N SER A 168 8.13 0.06 10.01
CA SER A 168 8.32 -0.12 11.45
C SER A 168 7.87 -1.49 11.96
N ASN A 169 6.99 -2.19 11.23
CA ASN A 169 6.36 -3.45 11.65
C ASN A 169 5.63 -3.36 13.01
N ILE A 170 5.16 -2.17 13.36
CA ILE A 170 4.51 -1.85 14.63
C ILE A 170 3.18 -1.17 14.32
N PHE A 171 2.13 -1.54 15.05
CA PHE A 171 0.85 -0.82 14.93
C PHE A 171 1.04 0.57 15.52
N PRO A 172 0.66 1.66 14.84
CA PRO A 172 0.94 3.03 15.27
C PRO A 172 0.03 3.48 16.42
N MET A 173 -0.03 2.72 17.50
CA MET A 173 -0.84 2.99 18.68
C MET A 173 -0.19 2.42 19.95
N SER A 174 -0.54 2.96 21.10
CA SER A 174 -0.10 2.44 22.40
C SER A 174 -0.88 1.17 22.80
N LYS A 175 -0.27 0.32 23.65
CA LYS A 175 -0.83 -0.98 24.03
C LYS A 175 -2.16 -0.89 24.78
N ASP A 176 -2.41 0.18 25.51
CA ASP A 176 -3.66 0.45 26.22
C ASP A 176 -4.87 0.59 25.28
N LYS A 177 -4.64 0.82 23.98
CA LYS A 177 -5.68 0.91 22.95
C LYS A 177 -6.07 -0.44 22.34
N LEU A 178 -5.34 -1.51 22.66
CA LEU A 178 -5.64 -2.86 22.17
C LEU A 178 -7.07 -3.33 22.48
N PRO A 179 -7.63 -3.16 23.70
CA PRO A 179 -9.00 -3.58 23.99
C PRO A 179 -10.03 -2.90 23.08
N THR A 180 -9.85 -1.62 22.79
CA THR A 180 -10.71 -0.88 21.86
C THR A 180 -10.60 -1.46 20.45
N LEU A 181 -9.39 -1.67 19.93
CA LEU A 181 -9.21 -2.29 18.61
C LEU A 181 -9.85 -3.68 18.55
N THR A 182 -9.65 -4.53 19.56
CA THR A 182 -10.25 -5.87 19.61
C THR A 182 -11.78 -5.81 19.60
N SER A 183 -12.40 -4.81 20.23
CA SER A 183 -13.86 -4.65 20.22
C SER A 183 -14.45 -4.28 18.86
N LEU A 184 -13.63 -3.77 17.95
CA LEU A 184 -14.02 -3.36 16.59
C LEU A 184 -13.87 -4.49 15.56
N LEU A 185 -13.39 -5.65 15.99
CA LEU A 185 -13.01 -6.76 15.14
C LEU A 185 -13.73 -8.03 15.57
N THR A 186 -13.95 -8.93 14.63
CA THR A 186 -14.31 -10.31 14.93
C THR A 186 -13.12 -11.05 15.57
N PRO A 187 -13.36 -12.12 16.34
CA PRO A 187 -12.28 -12.93 16.91
C PRO A 187 -11.32 -13.49 15.85
N ALA A 188 -11.85 -13.86 14.68
CA ALA A 188 -11.06 -14.38 13.57
C ALA A 188 -10.14 -13.32 12.96
N GLU A 189 -10.64 -12.10 12.75
CA GLU A 189 -9.84 -10.97 12.27
C GLU A 189 -8.73 -10.63 13.26
N PHE A 190 -9.07 -10.52 14.55
CA PHE A 190 -8.10 -10.18 15.58
C PHE A 190 -6.96 -11.20 15.67
N THR A 191 -7.28 -12.50 15.57
CA THR A 191 -6.29 -13.59 15.54
C THR A 191 -5.26 -13.39 14.41
N GLN A 192 -5.72 -13.01 13.22
CA GLN A 192 -4.85 -12.75 12.07
C GLN A 192 -4.00 -11.49 12.26
N ILE A 193 -4.59 -10.43 12.83
CA ILE A 193 -3.91 -9.15 13.07
C ILE A 193 -2.82 -9.30 14.13
N GLU A 194 -3.07 -10.00 15.22
CA GLU A 194 -2.08 -10.20 16.29
C GLU A 194 -0.90 -11.09 15.85
N ALA A 195 -1.13 -12.03 14.93
CA ALA A 195 -0.10 -12.94 14.44
C ALA A 195 0.84 -12.26 13.43
N PHE A 196 0.37 -11.22 12.73
CA PHE A 196 1.07 -10.62 11.61
C PHE A 196 2.49 -10.13 11.91
N PRO A 197 2.76 -9.38 13.00
CA PRO A 197 4.13 -8.94 13.29
C PRO A 197 5.12 -10.11 13.47
N THR A 198 4.65 -11.24 14.03
CA THR A 198 5.47 -12.44 14.17
C THR A 198 5.71 -13.10 12.82
N LEU A 199 4.67 -13.26 12.00
CA LEU A 199 4.79 -13.78 10.63
C LEU A 199 5.78 -12.96 9.80
N LEU A 200 5.67 -11.64 9.85
CA LEU A 200 6.55 -10.75 9.11
C LEU A 200 8.01 -10.88 9.57
N ARG A 201 8.26 -10.98 10.88
CA ARG A 201 9.62 -11.25 11.41
C ARG A 201 10.17 -12.59 10.93
N LEU A 202 9.36 -13.64 10.86
CA LEU A 202 9.77 -14.95 10.35
C LEU A 202 10.09 -14.93 8.85
N LEU A 203 9.32 -14.18 8.07
CA LEU A 203 9.58 -13.98 6.64
C LEU A 203 10.87 -13.19 6.43
N LEU A 204 11.05 -12.09 7.17
CA LEU A 204 12.23 -11.23 7.06
C LEU A 204 13.51 -11.88 7.60
N SER A 205 13.41 -12.76 8.60
CA SER A 205 14.57 -13.49 9.14
C SER A 205 15.10 -14.56 8.19
N ARG A 206 14.39 -14.85 7.08
CA ARG A 206 14.62 -15.95 6.13
C ARG A 206 14.56 -17.36 6.71
N GLN A 207 14.45 -17.52 8.03
CA GLN A 207 14.39 -18.84 8.68
C GLN A 207 13.25 -19.69 8.14
N LEU A 208 12.09 -19.09 7.87
CA LEU A 208 10.97 -19.82 7.29
C LEU A 208 11.28 -20.29 5.85
N MET A 209 11.93 -19.45 5.05
CA MET A 209 12.32 -19.80 3.68
C MET A 209 13.41 -20.87 3.66
N ASP A 210 14.39 -20.76 4.55
CA ASP A 210 15.46 -21.76 4.69
C ASP A 210 14.89 -23.11 5.12
N LEU A 211 13.96 -23.12 6.08
CA LEU A 211 13.25 -24.33 6.51
C LEU A 211 12.41 -24.92 5.38
N ALA A 212 11.72 -24.08 4.59
CA ALA A 212 10.94 -24.52 3.45
C ALA A 212 11.84 -25.15 2.38
N MET A 213 12.98 -24.54 2.07
CA MET A 213 13.98 -25.09 1.13
C MET A 213 14.57 -26.42 1.62
N GLN A 214 14.87 -26.54 2.91
CA GLN A 214 15.37 -27.79 3.50
C GLN A 214 14.32 -28.91 3.50
N ASN A 215 13.05 -28.57 3.42
CA ASN A 215 11.93 -29.50 3.45
C ASN A 215 11.10 -29.46 2.17
N GLU A 216 11.69 -29.04 1.04
CA GLU A 216 10.98 -28.82 -0.24
C GLU A 216 10.12 -30.02 -0.63
N ALA A 217 10.68 -31.23 -0.52
CA ALA A 217 10.01 -32.49 -0.84
C ALA A 217 8.78 -32.81 0.04
N ARG A 218 8.54 -32.06 1.11
CA ARG A 218 7.44 -32.26 2.06
C ARG A 218 6.48 -31.08 2.12
N LEU A 219 6.73 -30.00 1.37
CA LEU A 219 5.89 -28.80 1.40
C LEU A 219 4.43 -29.09 1.05
N ASP A 220 4.20 -29.97 0.09
CA ASP A 220 2.84 -30.38 -0.33
C ASP A 220 2.07 -31.16 0.76
N SER A 221 2.77 -31.63 1.80
CA SER A 221 2.19 -32.36 2.93
C SER A 221 2.03 -31.50 4.20
N LEU A 222 2.30 -30.21 4.11
CA LEU A 222 2.30 -29.32 5.26
C LEU A 222 0.84 -29.01 5.68
N GLN A 223 0.44 -29.49 6.85
CA GLN A 223 -0.95 -29.37 7.35
C GLN A 223 -1.16 -28.13 8.22
N SER A 224 -0.15 -27.76 9.02
CA SER A 224 -0.21 -26.62 9.92
C SER A 224 1.20 -26.11 10.25
N GLY A 225 1.29 -24.82 10.59
CA GLY A 225 2.47 -24.21 11.20
C GLY A 225 2.14 -23.78 12.62
N HIS A 226 2.97 -24.17 13.59
CA HIS A 226 2.81 -23.75 14.99
C HIS A 226 3.92 -22.76 15.34
N MET A 227 3.51 -21.60 15.87
CA MET A 227 4.42 -20.54 16.28
C MET A 227 4.35 -20.43 17.80
N PHE A 228 5.45 -20.71 18.47
CA PHE A 228 5.56 -20.57 19.91
C PHE A 228 5.96 -19.13 20.24
N ARG A 229 5.24 -18.52 21.18
CA ARG A 229 5.58 -17.20 21.75
C ARG A 229 6.78 -17.31 22.67
#